data_AF-A0A2G9LR46-F1
#
_entry.id   AF-A0A2G9LR46-F1
#
_cell.length_a   1.000
_cell.length_b   1.000
_cell.length_c   1.000
_cell.angle_alpha   90.00
_cell.angle_beta   90.00
_cell.angle_gamma   90.00
#
_symmetry.space_group_name_H-M   'P 1'
#
loop_
_entity.id
_entity.type
_entity.pdbx_description
1 polymer ?
#
loop_
_entity_poly.entity_id
_entity_poly.type
_entity_poly.pdbx_seq_one_letter_code
_entity_poly.pdbx_strand_id
1 'polypeptide(L)'
;MRDRKLFYAIDKAGREIHINNTTEEDHFCPHCKERVVAKKGKETIWHFAHKDGVCHGMKKDTKDKDCDLASFQTGKTATIDISDETTFFCPLCRSVGQKQMACKVSENRYICKTCFANTPYEEIKKIL
;
A
#
# COMPACT_ATOMS: atom_id res chain seq x y z
N MET A 1 -4.20 -0.46 10.41
CA MET A 1 -2.96 -1.27 10.40
C MET A 1 -1.83 -0.36 10.84
N ARG A 2 -1.01 -0.74 11.83
CA ARG A 2 0.05 0.14 12.38
C ARG A 2 1.16 0.32 11.35
N ASP A 3 1.39 1.55 10.93
CA ASP A 3 2.39 1.95 9.93
C ASP A 3 3.80 1.48 10.32
N ARG A 4 4.33 0.47 9.62
CA ARG A 4 5.67 -0.10 9.83
C ARG A 4 6.81 0.83 9.36
N LYS A 5 6.50 2.08 9.00
CA LYS A 5 7.49 3.07 8.51
C LYS A 5 8.31 3.72 9.62
N LEU A 6 7.94 3.53 10.89
CA LEU A 6 8.65 4.09 12.04
C LEU A 6 10.00 3.42 12.33
N PHE A 7 10.32 2.30 11.66
CA PHE A 7 11.54 1.53 11.88
C PHE A 7 12.67 1.85 10.90
N TYR A 8 12.39 2.65 9.88
CA TYR A 8 13.32 2.93 8.79
C TYR A 8 13.66 4.42 8.75
N ALA A 9 14.94 4.71 8.53
CA ALA A 9 15.47 6.05 8.30
C ALA A 9 16.51 6.01 7.17
N ILE A 10 16.97 7.18 6.73
CA ILE A 10 17.98 7.33 5.70
C ILE A 10 19.30 7.79 6.35
N ASP A 11 20.43 7.25 5.91
CA ASP A 11 21.77 7.69 6.33
C ASP A 11 22.28 8.91 5.52
N LYS A 12 23.48 9.40 5.85
CA LYS A 12 24.14 10.48 5.08
C LYS A 12 24.41 10.13 3.63
N ALA A 13 24.53 8.84 3.30
CA ALA A 13 24.75 8.33 1.95
C ALA A 13 23.44 8.15 1.17
N GLY A 14 22.28 8.44 1.77
CA GLY A 14 20.97 8.27 1.12
C GLY A 14 20.44 6.84 1.14
N ARG A 15 21.03 5.93 1.94
CA ARG A 15 20.61 4.52 2.05
C ARG A 15 19.60 4.35 3.17
N GLU A 16 18.61 3.51 2.93
CA GLU A 16 17.63 3.14 3.95
C GLU A 16 18.26 2.18 4.98
N ILE A 17 18.14 2.54 6.25
CA ILE A 17 18.64 1.79 7.40
C ILE A 17 17.46 1.47 8.32
N HIS A 18 17.37 0.19 8.70
CA HIS A 18 16.46 -0.27 9.74
C HIS A 18 17.08 -0.04 11.12
N ILE A 19 16.26 0.28 12.13
CA ILE A 19 16.74 0.62 13.48
C ILE A 19 17.55 -0.48 14.18
N ASN A 20 17.35 -1.75 13.81
CA ASN A 20 18.17 -2.86 14.34
C ASN A 20 19.59 -2.91 13.76
N ASN A 21 19.86 -2.18 12.68
CA ASN A 21 21.12 -2.19 11.95
C ASN A 21 21.82 -0.82 11.98
N THR A 22 21.51 0.00 13.00
CA THR A 22 22.12 1.31 13.14
C THR A 22 23.20 1.37 14.22
N THR A 23 24.33 1.96 13.87
CA THR A 23 25.44 2.35 14.75
C THR A 23 25.75 3.84 14.67
N GLU A 24 25.11 4.58 13.77
CA GLU A 24 25.41 5.99 13.47
C GLU A 24 24.46 6.94 14.21
N GLU A 25 24.90 8.17 14.47
CA GLU A 25 24.11 9.13 15.26
C GLU A 25 23.17 10.01 14.41
N ASP A 26 23.49 10.18 13.12
CA ASP A 26 22.76 11.09 12.22
C ASP A 26 21.89 10.30 11.21
N HIS A 27 20.60 10.22 11.50
CA HIS A 27 19.59 9.63 10.61
C HIS A 27 18.60 10.68 10.13
N PHE A 28 18.02 10.44 8.96
CA PHE A 28 17.07 11.34 8.32
C PHE A 28 15.74 10.62 8.02
N CYS A 29 14.63 11.33 8.17
CA CYS A 29 13.32 10.80 7.80
C CYS A 29 13.23 10.60 6.29
N PRO A 30 12.73 9.46 5.79
CA PRO A 30 12.56 9.24 4.35
C PRO A 30 11.51 10.17 3.71
N HIS A 31 10.67 10.82 4.51
CA HIS A 31 9.58 11.67 4.01
C HIS A 31 9.95 13.16 3.95
N CYS A 32 10.43 13.74 5.05
CA CYS A 32 10.82 15.16 5.08
C CYS A 32 12.33 15.40 4.94
N LYS A 33 13.16 14.35 4.98
CA LYS A 33 14.62 14.45 5.01
C LYS A 33 15.17 15.22 6.24
N GLU A 34 14.33 15.46 7.25
CA GLU A 34 14.75 16.06 8.51
C GLU A 34 15.40 15.03 9.42
N ARG A 35 16.20 15.50 10.39
CA ARG A 35 16.93 14.64 11.30
C ARG A 35 15.97 13.89 12.25
N VAL A 36 16.17 12.59 12.37
CA VAL A 36 15.46 11.71 13.30
C VAL A 36 16.43 11.03 14.26
N VAL A 37 15.94 10.69 15.44
CA VAL A 37 16.72 10.01 16.47
C VAL A 37 16.09 8.67 16.81
N ALA A 38 16.92 7.66 17.04
CA ALA A 38 16.45 6.38 17.54
C ALA A 38 16.00 6.56 19.00
N LYS A 39 14.71 6.31 19.27
CA LYS A 39 14.13 6.41 20.61
C LYS A 39 13.43 5.11 20.97
N LYS A 40 13.60 4.69 22.22
CA LYS A 40 12.83 3.58 22.81
C LYS A 40 11.61 4.17 23.52
N GLY A 41 10.42 3.87 23.00
CA GLY A 41 9.16 4.32 23.60
C GLY A 41 8.79 3.54 24.86
N LYS A 42 7.64 3.89 25.47
CA LYS A 42 7.07 3.14 26.61
C LYS A 42 6.80 1.67 26.27
N GLU A 43 6.50 1.36 25.01
CA GLU A 43 6.21 0.01 24.51
C GLU A 43 7.47 -0.80 24.17
N THR A 44 8.62 -0.50 24.79
CA THR A 44 9.91 -1.22 24.67
C THR A 44 10.48 -1.41 23.25
N ILE A 45 9.85 -0.83 22.23
CA ILE A 45 10.26 -0.92 20.84
C ILE A 45 11.06 0.32 20.43
N TRP A 46 12.21 0.08 19.80
CA TRP A 46 13.01 1.11 19.16
C TRP A 46 12.33 1.60 17.87
N HIS A 47 12.20 2.91 17.72
CA HIS A 47 11.73 3.55 16.49
C HIS A 47 12.48 4.86 16.23
N PHE A 48 12.50 5.32 14.98
CA PHE A 48 13.01 6.63 14.62
C PHE A 48 11.92 7.69 14.87
N ALA A 49 12.26 8.73 15.62
CA ALA A 49 11.35 9.82 15.95
C ALA A 49 11.98 11.18 15.64
N HIS A 50 11.15 12.12 15.19
CA HIS A 50 11.54 13.53 15.11
C HIS A 50 11.70 14.10 16.52
N LYS A 51 12.65 15.01 16.70
CA LYS A 51 12.90 15.68 17.99
C LYS A 51 11.65 16.42 18.49
N ASP A 52 10.93 17.06 17.57
CA ASP A 52 9.70 17.81 17.85
C ASP A 52 8.42 16.95 17.74
N GLY A 53 8.57 15.64 17.56
CA GLY A 53 7.45 14.67 17.57
C GLY A 53 6.54 14.68 16.34
N VAL A 54 6.74 15.60 15.39
CA VAL A 54 5.92 15.73 14.17
C VAL A 54 6.80 15.60 12.92
N CYS A 55 6.34 14.80 11.96
CA CYS A 55 6.96 14.72 10.64
C CYS A 55 6.35 15.79 9.71
N HIS A 56 7.13 16.78 9.28
CA HIS A 56 6.68 17.82 8.34
C HIS A 56 6.45 17.29 6.91
N GLY A 57 6.89 16.06 6.63
CA GLY A 57 6.79 15.40 5.32
C GLY A 57 5.46 14.68 5.11
N MET A 58 4.67 14.49 6.17
CA MET A 58 3.25 14.21 6.02
C MET A 58 2.56 15.50 5.63
N LYS A 59 2.64 15.88 4.34
CA LYS A 59 1.52 16.59 3.75
C LYS A 59 0.34 15.67 3.99
N LYS A 60 -0.56 16.07 4.91
CA LYS A 60 -1.89 15.45 5.03
C LYS A 60 -2.36 15.29 3.60
N ASP A 61 -2.49 14.06 3.15
CA ASP A 61 -3.18 13.78 1.91
C ASP A 61 -4.46 14.60 1.96
N THR A 62 -4.56 15.46 0.97
CA THR A 62 -5.57 16.49 0.81
C THR A 62 -6.92 15.97 1.27
N LYS A 63 -7.48 16.65 2.28
CA LYS A 63 -8.89 16.63 2.67
C LYS A 63 -9.53 15.26 2.47
N ASP A 64 -9.66 14.51 3.55
CA ASP A 64 -10.92 13.84 3.81
C ASP A 64 -12.03 14.87 3.48
N LYS A 65 -12.63 14.75 2.29
CA LYS A 65 -14.00 15.22 2.14
C LYS A 65 -14.72 14.37 3.15
N ASP A 66 -15.24 15.00 4.19
CA ASP A 66 -16.23 14.40 5.08
C ASP A 66 -17.24 13.68 4.19
N CYS A 67 -17.07 12.37 4.07
CA CYS A 67 -18.03 11.53 3.40
C CYS A 67 -19.06 11.30 4.49
N ASP A 68 -19.97 12.26 4.62
CA ASP A 68 -21.16 12.13 5.44
C ASP A 68 -21.73 10.74 5.18
N LEU A 69 -21.77 9.91 6.22
CA LEU A 69 -22.31 8.55 6.20
C LEU A 69 -23.78 8.56 5.73
N ALA A 70 -24.44 9.72 5.77
CA ALA A 70 -25.77 9.98 5.25
C ALA A 70 -25.86 10.09 3.70
N SER A 71 -24.73 10.12 2.98
CA SER A 71 -24.69 10.22 1.51
C SER A 71 -24.66 8.87 0.80
N PHE A 72 -24.63 7.75 1.54
CA PHE A 72 -24.79 6.43 0.96
C PHE A 72 -26.21 6.27 0.43
N GLN A 73 -26.45 6.78 -0.78
CA GLN A 73 -27.53 6.27 -1.61
C GLN A 73 -27.16 4.83 -1.97
N THR A 74 -27.74 3.91 -1.21
CA THR A 74 -27.88 2.51 -1.59
C THR A 74 -28.41 2.45 -3.03
N GLY A 75 -27.58 1.99 -3.97
CA GLY A 75 -28.06 1.58 -5.28
C GLY A 75 -27.47 2.27 -6.51
N LYS A 76 -26.17 2.60 -6.55
CA LYS A 76 -25.49 2.76 -7.84
C LYS A 76 -24.25 1.87 -7.90
N THR A 77 -24.39 0.75 -8.60
CA THR A 77 -23.30 0.02 -9.23
C THR A 77 -22.49 1.02 -10.05
N ALA A 78 -21.39 1.51 -9.48
CA ALA A 78 -20.43 2.29 -10.24
C ALA A 78 -19.78 1.33 -11.25
N THR A 79 -20.23 1.38 -12.49
CA THR A 79 -19.47 0.86 -13.63
C THR A 79 -18.20 1.68 -13.70
N ILE A 80 -17.10 1.08 -13.28
CA ILE A 80 -15.77 1.62 -13.48
C ILE A 80 -15.48 1.39 -14.96
N ASP A 81 -15.71 2.42 -15.79
CA ASP A 81 -15.23 2.44 -17.17
C ASP A 81 -13.69 2.51 -17.14
N ILE A 82 -13.08 1.34 -17.18
CA ILE A 82 -11.64 1.20 -17.44
C ILE A 82 -11.48 1.34 -18.95
N SER A 83 -11.28 2.57 -19.44
CA SER A 83 -10.91 2.88 -20.82
C SER A 83 -9.48 2.44 -21.16
N ASP A 84 -9.11 1.21 -20.82
CA ASP A 84 -7.86 0.59 -21.23
C ASP A 84 -8.15 -0.87 -21.59
N GLU A 85 -8.40 -1.14 -22.87
CA GLU A 85 -8.67 -2.47 -23.43
C GLU A 85 -7.56 -3.50 -23.15
N THR A 86 -6.42 -3.06 -22.61
CA THR A 86 -5.22 -3.85 -22.37
C THR A 86 -5.10 -4.34 -20.93
N THR A 87 -5.89 -3.83 -19.99
CA THR A 87 -5.79 -4.17 -18.56
C THR A 87 -6.95 -5.06 -18.11
N PHE A 88 -6.72 -5.87 -17.07
CA PHE A 88 -7.75 -6.69 -16.45
C PHE A 88 -7.70 -6.59 -14.93
N PHE A 89 -8.84 -6.84 -14.31
CA PHE A 89 -8.99 -6.95 -12.88
C PHE A 89 -9.18 -8.41 -12.49
N CYS A 90 -8.31 -8.93 -11.63
CA CYS A 90 -8.44 -10.29 -11.13
C CYS A 90 -9.48 -10.35 -9.99
N PRO A 91 -10.57 -11.13 -10.11
CA PRO A 91 -11.60 -11.18 -9.07
C PRO A 91 -11.13 -11.88 -7.77
N LEU A 92 -10.10 -12.72 -7.86
CA LEU A 92 -9.56 -13.47 -6.72
C LEU A 92 -8.66 -12.62 -5.82
N CYS A 93 -7.71 -11.90 -6.42
CA CYS A 93 -6.70 -11.13 -5.67
C CYS A 93 -6.94 -9.62 -5.75
N ARG A 94 -7.94 -9.17 -6.51
CA ARG A 94 -8.27 -7.75 -6.78
C ARG A 94 -7.10 -6.95 -7.35
N SER A 95 -6.10 -7.63 -7.92
CA SER A 95 -4.97 -6.99 -8.56
C SER A 95 -5.32 -6.64 -10.00
N VAL A 96 -4.81 -5.50 -10.44
CA VAL A 96 -4.86 -5.08 -11.83
C VAL A 96 -3.59 -5.57 -12.53
N GLY A 97 -3.73 -6.12 -13.74
CA GLY A 97 -2.61 -6.56 -14.56
C GLY A 97 -2.88 -6.35 -16.04
N GLN A 98 -1.89 -6.66 -16.88
CA GLN A 98 -2.05 -6.61 -18.33
C GLN A 98 -2.67 -7.91 -18.85
N LYS A 99 -3.65 -7.83 -19.76
CA LYS A 99 -4.33 -9.00 -20.36
C LYS A 99 -3.36 -9.98 -21.02
N GLN A 100 -2.26 -9.47 -21.58
CA GLN A 100 -1.19 -10.29 -22.17
C GLN A 100 -0.52 -11.24 -21.15
N MET A 101 -0.53 -10.87 -19.86
CA MET A 101 0.07 -11.65 -18.78
C MET A 101 -0.97 -12.47 -18.00
N ALA A 102 -2.24 -12.43 -18.39
CA ALA A 102 -3.35 -13.05 -17.70
C ALA A 102 -3.74 -14.41 -18.30
N CYS A 103 -4.38 -15.24 -17.49
CA CYS A 103 -5.10 -16.41 -17.97
C CYS A 103 -6.53 -15.99 -18.35
N LYS A 104 -6.89 -16.15 -19.63
CA LYS A 104 -8.27 -15.94 -20.09
C LYS A 104 -9.12 -17.13 -19.66
N VAL A 105 -10.20 -16.85 -18.94
CA VAL A 105 -11.08 -17.90 -18.40
C VAL A 105 -12.44 -17.92 -19.11
N SER A 106 -12.93 -16.75 -19.53
CA SER A 106 -14.11 -16.63 -20.39
C SER A 106 -13.98 -15.44 -21.34
N GLU A 107 -14.99 -15.21 -22.19
CA GLU A 107 -14.93 -14.25 -23.31
C GLU A 107 -14.43 -12.86 -22.89
N ASN A 108 -14.86 -12.38 -21.72
CA ASN A 108 -14.46 -11.10 -21.12
C ASN A 108 -13.91 -11.20 -19.69
N ARG A 109 -13.45 -12.37 -19.24
CA ARG A 109 -12.92 -12.52 -17.88
C ARG A 109 -11.52 -13.12 -17.85
N TYR A 110 -10.68 -12.49 -17.04
CA TYR A 110 -9.26 -12.76 -16.93
C TYR A 110 -8.88 -12.96 -15.46
N ILE A 111 -7.94 -13.86 -15.22
CA ILE A 111 -7.42 -14.19 -13.90
C ILE A 111 -5.90 -14.13 -13.93
N CYS A 112 -5.30 -13.70 -12.80
CA CYS A 112 -3.86 -13.63 -12.65
C CYS A 112 -3.23 -15.04 -12.72
N LYS A 113 -2.05 -15.21 -13.35
CA LYS A 113 -1.38 -16.54 -13.46
C LYS A 113 -1.22 -17.24 -12.11
N THR A 114 -0.86 -16.47 -11.08
CA THR A 114 -0.71 -16.97 -9.70
C THR A 114 -2.03 -17.52 -9.16
N CYS A 115 -3.13 -16.81 -9.42
CA CYS A 115 -4.47 -17.16 -8.96
C CYS A 115 -4.99 -18.37 -9.72
N PHE A 116 -4.71 -18.44 -11.02
CA PHE A 116 -5.06 -19.59 -11.85
C PHE A 116 -4.30 -20.86 -11.44
N ALA A 117 -3.03 -20.73 -11.05
CA ALA A 117 -2.21 -21.86 -10.58
C ALA A 117 -2.60 -22.34 -9.18
N ASN A 118 -3.01 -21.43 -8.29
CA ASN A 118 -3.27 -21.73 -6.88
C ASN A 118 -4.75 -22.05 -6.58
N THR A 119 -5.67 -21.73 -7.49
CA THR A 119 -7.10 -21.93 -7.27
C THR A 119 -7.65 -22.97 -8.23
N PRO A 120 -8.33 -24.02 -7.73
CA PRO A 120 -8.94 -25.02 -8.61
C PRO A 120 -10.00 -24.39 -9.51
N TYR A 121 -10.08 -24.88 -10.75
CA TYR A 121 -10.96 -24.33 -11.79
C TYR A 121 -12.45 -24.29 -11.40
N GLU A 122 -12.90 -25.22 -10.57
CA GLU A 122 -14.28 -25.26 -10.07
C GLU A 122 -14.62 -24.13 -9.09
N GLU A 123 -13.63 -23.61 -8.36
CA GLU A 123 -13.81 -22.40 -7.54
C GLU A 123 -13.76 -21.14 -8.38
N ILE A 124 -12.91 -21.13 -9.41
CA ILE A 124 -12.85 -20.04 -10.39
C ILE A 124 -14.21 -19.85 -11.07
N LYS A 125 -14.87 -20.93 -11.51
CA LYS A 125 -16.22 -20.87 -12.10
C LYS A 125 -17.29 -20.30 -11.18
N LYS A 126 -17.16 -20.44 -9.86
CA LYS A 126 -18.16 -19.90 -8.91
C LYS A 126 -18.06 -18.39 -8.73
N ILE A 127 -16.87 -17.85 -8.97
CA ILE A 127 -16.55 -16.42 -8.83
C ILE A 127 -16.80 -15.69 -10.15
N LEU A 128 -16.74 -16.42 -11.27
CA LEU A 128 -16.99 -15.91 -12.61
C LEU A 128 -18.45 -16.12 -13.02
#